data_AF-A0A6L6WTG2-F1
#
_entry.id   AF-A0A6L6WTG2-F1
#
_cell.length_a   1.000
_cell.length_b   1.000
_cell.length_c   1.000
_cell.angle_alpha   90.00
_cell.angle_beta   90.00
_cell.angle_gamma   90.00
#
_symmetry.space_group_name_H-M   'P 1'
#
loop_
_entity.id
_entity.type
_entity.pdbx_description
1 polymer ?
#
loop_
_entity_poly.entity_id
_entity_poly.type
_entity_poly.pdbx_seq_one_letter_code
_entity_poly.pdbx_strand_id
1 'polypeptide(L)'
;MATCAGTALVPTTAAADQTSRPPASPSLLDAMQRDLGLTPAAARERLADEQRAARTERAARAAAGAAYGGSWFDAERGRLTVAVTGREAAAEVRATGAAVRLVARGAAELDAAKARVDKLDAPAGVASWRVDPETNGVVVSVVARHRTDNDVSTFLERARAVAPVRVATVPEGPRTFAAGTVGGDPYYTGNVRCSIGFSVHGGFVTAGHCGRAGASVRGWDGSAMGTFQGSSFPGDDYAYVSIGHGWWTVPVVLGWGTVPDQLVRGSAEAPVGSSICRSGSTTKWHCGRVLAKNETVNYSDGTVVHQLTKTSVCAEGGDSGGSFLSGDQAQGVTSGGWGNCGSGGETWYQPVNEILNRYGLRLHTA
;
A
#
# COMPACT_ATOMS: atom_id res chain seq x y z
N MET A 1 15.39 -63.34 -54.36
CA MET A 1 15.13 -62.41 -53.24
C MET A 1 16.45 -61.76 -52.85
N ALA A 2 16.65 -60.50 -53.21
CA ALA A 2 17.82 -59.71 -52.80
C ALA A 2 17.31 -58.32 -52.40
N THR A 3 17.43 -58.00 -51.12
CA THR A 3 16.92 -56.80 -50.46
C THR A 3 18.05 -55.77 -50.39
N CYS A 4 17.83 -54.58 -50.95
CA CYS A 4 18.76 -53.45 -50.84
C CYS A 4 18.62 -52.75 -49.48
N ALA A 5 19.74 -52.53 -48.79
CA ALA A 5 19.84 -51.72 -47.59
C ALA A 5 20.15 -50.26 -47.97
N GLY A 6 19.30 -49.31 -47.55
CA GLY A 6 19.53 -47.88 -47.67
C GLY A 6 20.02 -47.28 -46.36
N THR A 7 21.22 -46.74 -46.36
CA THR A 7 21.83 -45.96 -45.26
C THR A 7 21.30 -44.53 -45.28
N ALA A 8 20.58 -44.13 -44.23
CA ALA A 8 20.16 -42.75 -44.02
C ALA A 8 21.23 -41.98 -43.21
N LEU A 9 21.82 -40.94 -43.80
CA LEU A 9 22.62 -39.94 -43.11
C LEU A 9 21.69 -38.97 -42.37
N VAL A 10 21.84 -38.86 -41.06
CA VAL A 10 21.16 -37.86 -40.23
C VAL A 10 22.02 -36.59 -40.22
N PRO A 11 21.49 -35.40 -40.57
CA PRO A 11 22.24 -34.16 -40.45
C PRO A 11 22.30 -33.75 -38.98
N THR A 12 23.52 -33.58 -38.46
CA THR A 12 23.78 -32.89 -37.19
C THR A 12 23.39 -31.42 -37.35
N THR A 13 22.28 -31.03 -36.72
CA THR A 13 21.92 -29.63 -36.52
C THR A 13 22.90 -28.99 -35.55
N ALA A 14 23.67 -28.02 -36.05
CA ALA A 14 24.51 -27.17 -35.22
C ALA A 14 23.64 -26.45 -34.19
N ALA A 15 23.96 -26.63 -32.91
CA ALA A 15 23.36 -25.88 -31.82
C ALA A 15 23.70 -24.39 -32.02
N ALA A 16 22.68 -23.59 -32.33
CA ALA A 16 22.81 -22.15 -32.41
C ALA A 16 23.23 -21.58 -31.05
N ASP A 17 24.24 -20.71 -31.10
CA ASP A 17 24.79 -19.89 -30.03
C ASP A 17 23.69 -19.33 -29.08
N GLN A 18 23.71 -19.74 -27.81
CA GLN A 18 22.94 -19.10 -26.74
C GLN A 18 23.66 -17.84 -26.19
N THR A 19 24.37 -17.11 -27.04
CA THR A 19 25.09 -15.90 -26.65
C THR A 19 24.29 -14.67 -27.08
N SER A 20 23.97 -13.81 -26.09
CA SER A 20 23.40 -12.45 -26.21
C SER A 20 21.92 -12.22 -25.87
N ARG A 21 21.36 -12.90 -24.84
CA ARG A 21 20.24 -12.27 -24.13
C ARG A 21 20.77 -10.98 -23.46
N PRO A 22 20.22 -9.78 -23.75
CA PRO A 22 20.70 -8.56 -23.13
C PRO A 22 20.56 -8.67 -21.60
N PRO A 23 21.53 -8.09 -20.84
CA PRO A 23 21.63 -8.29 -19.39
C PRO A 23 20.41 -7.77 -18.60
N ALA A 24 19.59 -6.92 -19.21
CA ALA A 24 18.35 -6.38 -18.65
C ALA A 24 17.39 -5.95 -19.77
N SER A 25 16.11 -5.76 -19.43
CA SER A 25 15.15 -5.12 -20.34
C SER A 25 15.49 -3.63 -20.53
N PRO A 26 15.20 -3.04 -21.70
CA PRO A 26 15.36 -1.59 -21.91
C PRO A 26 14.64 -0.75 -20.84
N SER A 27 13.42 -1.14 -20.47
CA SER A 27 12.63 -0.47 -19.43
C SER A 27 13.31 -0.44 -18.06
N LEU A 28 14.08 -1.48 -17.70
CA LEU A 28 14.83 -1.51 -16.46
C LEU A 28 16.01 -0.54 -16.51
N LEU A 29 16.74 -0.50 -17.64
CA LEU A 29 17.86 0.43 -17.81
C LEU A 29 17.39 1.88 -17.79
N ASP A 30 16.25 2.20 -18.38
CA ASP A 30 15.68 3.55 -18.36
C ASP A 30 15.27 3.98 -16.94
N ALA A 31 14.69 3.05 -16.17
CA ALA A 31 14.39 3.29 -14.76
C ALA A 31 15.68 3.54 -13.94
N MET A 32 16.72 2.71 -14.12
CA MET A 32 18.00 2.89 -13.42
C MET A 32 18.68 4.22 -13.78
N GLN A 33 18.62 4.65 -15.04
CA GLN A 33 19.16 5.95 -15.46
C GLN A 33 18.45 7.10 -14.75
N ARG A 34 17.10 7.08 -14.77
CA ARG A 34 16.27 8.10 -14.13
C ARG A 34 16.47 8.15 -12.62
N ASP A 35 16.45 6.99 -11.96
CA ASP A 35 16.34 6.91 -10.51
C ASP A 35 17.71 6.93 -9.81
N LEU A 36 18.77 6.43 -10.46
CA LEU A 36 20.14 6.38 -9.91
C LEU A 36 21.08 7.40 -10.57
N GLY A 37 20.61 8.20 -11.53
CA GLY A 37 21.42 9.20 -12.23
C GLY A 37 22.54 8.60 -13.08
N LEU A 38 22.39 7.37 -13.56
CA LEU A 38 23.40 6.65 -14.34
C LEU A 38 23.27 6.95 -15.84
N THR A 39 24.39 6.86 -16.56
CA THR A 39 24.36 6.80 -18.03
C THR A 39 23.90 5.41 -18.50
N PRO A 40 23.44 5.25 -19.76
CA PRO A 40 23.09 3.92 -20.29
C PRO A 40 24.21 2.90 -20.17
N ALA A 41 25.47 3.33 -20.34
CA ALA A 41 26.63 2.45 -20.20
C ALA A 41 26.87 2.07 -18.73
N ALA A 42 26.84 3.04 -17.82
CA ALA A 42 27.02 2.81 -16.39
C ALA A 42 25.92 1.94 -15.77
N ALA A 43 24.67 2.03 -16.25
CA ALA A 43 23.58 1.16 -15.80
C ALA A 43 23.82 -0.32 -16.20
N ARG A 44 24.30 -0.57 -17.41
CA ARG A 44 24.66 -1.93 -17.86
C ARG A 44 25.85 -2.49 -17.08
N GLU A 45 26.85 -1.66 -16.84
CA GLU A 45 28.04 -2.03 -16.06
C GLU A 45 27.67 -2.34 -14.61
N ARG A 46 26.86 -1.49 -13.96
CA ARG A 46 26.32 -1.72 -12.61
C ARG A 46 25.67 -3.09 -12.48
N LEU A 47 24.77 -3.44 -13.39
CA LEU A 47 24.10 -4.75 -13.36
C LEU A 47 25.09 -5.90 -13.51
N ALA A 48 26.09 -5.76 -14.39
CA ALA A 48 27.11 -6.78 -14.57
C ALA A 48 27.99 -6.95 -13.32
N ASP A 49 28.34 -5.85 -12.64
CA ASP A 49 29.07 -5.86 -11.37
C ASP A 49 28.26 -6.50 -10.24
N GLU A 50 27.00 -6.12 -10.08
CA GLU A 50 26.09 -6.69 -9.07
C GLU A 50 25.91 -8.19 -9.27
N GLN A 51 25.77 -8.64 -10.53
CA GLN A 51 25.66 -10.06 -10.83
C GLN A 51 26.95 -10.83 -10.52
N ARG A 52 28.12 -10.23 -10.77
CA ARG A 52 29.41 -10.77 -10.34
C ARG A 52 29.49 -10.84 -8.81
N ALA A 53 29.17 -9.75 -8.13
CA ALA A 53 29.17 -9.65 -6.68
C ALA A 53 28.29 -10.73 -6.03
N ALA A 54 27.06 -10.91 -6.52
CA ALA A 54 26.13 -11.92 -6.01
C ALA A 54 26.64 -13.36 -6.18
N ARG A 55 27.40 -13.65 -7.26
CA ARG A 55 28.05 -14.96 -7.45
C ARG A 55 29.24 -15.13 -6.52
N THR A 56 30.10 -14.12 -6.44
CA THR A 56 31.30 -14.11 -5.58
C THR A 56 30.94 -14.21 -4.10
N GLU A 57 29.87 -13.57 -3.65
CA GLU A 57 29.47 -13.53 -2.24
C GLU A 57 29.22 -14.91 -1.65
N ARG A 58 28.59 -15.83 -2.40
CA ARG A 58 28.34 -17.19 -1.91
C ARG A 58 29.64 -17.94 -1.63
N ALA A 59 30.58 -17.89 -2.57
CA ALA A 59 31.89 -18.53 -2.42
C ALA A 59 32.71 -17.85 -1.31
N ALA A 60 32.71 -16.52 -1.26
CA ALA A 60 33.40 -15.75 -0.24
C ALA A 60 32.88 -16.04 1.17
N ARG A 61 31.55 -16.13 1.34
CA ARG A 61 30.95 -16.46 2.64
C ARG A 61 31.29 -17.88 3.08
N ALA A 62 31.31 -18.84 2.15
CA ALA A 62 31.73 -20.21 2.45
C ALA A 62 33.20 -20.27 2.87
N ALA A 63 34.09 -19.58 2.13
CA ALA A 63 35.51 -19.46 2.47
C ALA A 63 35.73 -18.75 3.82
N ALA A 64 34.94 -17.74 4.14
CA ALA A 64 35.05 -17.04 5.42
C ALA A 64 34.65 -17.91 6.64
N GLY A 65 33.77 -18.90 6.45
CA GLY A 65 33.30 -19.78 7.52
C GLY A 65 32.80 -19.03 8.75
N ALA A 66 33.23 -19.46 9.94
CA ALA A 66 32.89 -18.82 11.21
C ALA A 66 33.48 -17.40 11.37
N ALA A 67 34.50 -17.04 10.59
CA ALA A 67 35.12 -15.72 10.61
C ALA A 67 34.34 -14.67 9.81
N TYR A 68 33.26 -15.05 9.11
CA TYR A 68 32.45 -14.13 8.32
C TYR A 68 31.83 -13.01 9.18
N GLY A 69 32.14 -11.76 8.83
CA GLY A 69 31.68 -10.53 9.48
C GLY A 69 30.61 -9.75 8.71
N GLY A 70 30.11 -10.32 7.61
CA GLY A 70 29.15 -9.67 6.69
C GLY A 70 29.77 -9.24 5.36
N SER A 71 28.95 -8.77 4.42
CA SER A 71 29.39 -8.28 3.12
C SER A 71 28.51 -7.13 2.63
N TRP A 72 29.05 -6.31 1.74
CA TRP A 72 28.34 -5.22 1.08
C TRP A 72 28.94 -4.98 -0.31
N PHE A 73 28.12 -4.45 -1.20
CA PHE A 73 28.52 -4.06 -2.55
C PHE A 73 28.81 -2.56 -2.57
N ASP A 74 30.04 -2.19 -2.91
CA ASP A 74 30.41 -0.81 -3.16
C ASP A 74 30.01 -0.45 -4.58
N ALA A 75 28.90 0.27 -4.71
CA ALA A 75 28.37 0.69 -6.00
C ALA A 75 29.37 1.61 -6.73
N GLU A 76 29.99 2.58 -6.05
CA GLU A 76 30.94 3.49 -6.70
C GLU A 76 32.14 2.76 -7.30
N ARG A 77 32.61 1.70 -6.62
CA ARG A 77 33.76 0.90 -7.05
C ARG A 77 33.39 -0.36 -7.85
N GLY A 78 32.09 -0.67 -7.99
CA GLY A 78 31.61 -1.88 -8.68
C GLY A 78 32.07 -3.18 -8.02
N ARG A 79 32.30 -3.21 -6.70
CA ARG A 79 33.03 -4.30 -6.06
C ARG A 79 32.41 -4.80 -4.76
N LEU A 80 32.30 -6.11 -4.63
CA LEU A 80 31.94 -6.77 -3.37
C LEU A 80 33.08 -6.67 -2.35
N THR A 81 32.76 -6.25 -1.12
CA THR A 81 33.65 -6.34 0.03
C THR A 81 33.07 -7.27 1.09
N VAL A 82 33.92 -8.12 1.66
CA VAL A 82 33.56 -9.10 2.69
C VAL A 82 34.38 -8.80 3.94
N ALA A 83 33.68 -8.58 5.05
CA ALA A 83 34.27 -8.43 6.35
C ALA A 83 34.64 -9.80 6.95
N VAL A 84 35.83 -9.94 7.51
CA VAL A 84 36.24 -11.16 8.24
C VAL A 84 37.03 -10.82 9.52
N THR A 85 36.94 -11.66 10.54
CA THR A 85 37.62 -11.44 11.83
C THR A 85 39.06 -11.96 11.88
N GLY A 86 39.43 -12.88 10.98
CA GLY A 86 40.74 -13.56 10.98
C GLY A 86 41.57 -13.32 9.72
N ARG A 87 42.90 -13.22 9.88
CA ARG A 87 43.84 -13.03 8.74
C ARG A 87 43.90 -14.24 7.81
N GLU A 88 43.69 -15.44 8.32
CA GLU A 88 43.68 -16.68 7.54
C GLU A 88 42.48 -16.73 6.59
N ALA A 89 41.27 -16.57 7.13
CA ALA A 89 40.04 -16.43 6.34
C ALA A 89 40.13 -15.30 5.30
N ALA A 90 40.85 -14.22 5.61
CA ALA A 90 41.07 -13.13 4.65
C ALA A 90 41.85 -13.55 3.39
N ALA A 91 42.72 -14.56 3.46
CA ALA A 91 43.42 -15.07 2.28
C ALA A 91 42.46 -15.88 1.39
N GLU A 92 41.68 -16.77 1.99
CA GLU A 92 40.71 -17.61 1.27
C GLU A 92 39.61 -16.78 0.61
N VAL A 93 39.11 -15.75 1.30
CA VAL A 93 38.10 -14.85 0.73
C VAL A 93 38.66 -14.00 -0.43
N ARG A 94 39.92 -13.57 -0.37
CA ARG A 94 40.55 -12.87 -1.51
C ARG A 94 40.64 -13.77 -2.73
N ALA A 95 40.88 -15.07 -2.54
CA ALA A 95 40.95 -16.04 -3.63
C ALA A 95 39.63 -16.19 -4.40
N THR A 96 38.48 -15.79 -3.81
CA THR A 96 37.19 -15.79 -4.51
C THR A 96 36.97 -14.55 -5.38
N GLY A 97 37.89 -13.57 -5.35
CA GLY A 97 37.79 -12.30 -6.06
C GLY A 97 37.07 -11.19 -5.28
N ALA A 98 36.70 -11.43 -4.02
CA ALA A 98 36.13 -10.40 -3.15
C ALA A 98 37.21 -9.49 -2.57
N ALA A 99 36.90 -8.21 -2.37
CA ALA A 99 37.70 -7.38 -1.48
C ALA A 99 37.47 -7.81 -0.03
N VAL A 100 38.49 -7.67 0.81
CA VAL A 100 38.41 -8.08 2.21
C VAL A 100 38.66 -6.90 3.13
N ARG A 101 37.82 -6.79 4.16
CA ARG A 101 38.07 -5.92 5.31
C ARG A 101 38.21 -6.74 6.58
N LEU A 102 39.27 -6.52 7.34
CA LEU A 102 39.39 -7.09 8.67
C LEU A 102 38.50 -6.32 9.64
N VAL A 103 37.75 -7.04 10.47
CA VAL A 103 36.82 -6.46 11.44
C VAL A 103 36.96 -7.16 12.80
N ALA A 104 36.42 -6.55 13.86
CA ALA A 104 36.51 -7.10 15.21
C ALA A 104 35.47 -8.20 15.47
N ARG A 105 34.27 -8.07 14.90
CA ARG A 105 33.11 -8.91 15.23
C ARG A 105 32.63 -9.72 14.04
N GLY A 106 32.26 -10.97 14.29
CA GLY A 106 31.61 -11.84 13.31
C GLY A 106 30.13 -11.50 13.12
N ALA A 107 29.54 -11.94 12.03
CA ALA A 107 28.12 -11.72 11.72
C ALA A 107 27.21 -12.34 12.77
N ALA A 108 27.51 -13.56 13.23
CA ALA A 108 26.73 -14.24 14.27
C ALA A 108 26.73 -13.49 15.62
N GLU A 109 27.85 -12.85 15.96
CA GLU A 109 27.94 -12.01 17.16
C GLU A 109 27.08 -10.75 17.02
N LEU A 110 27.13 -10.10 15.85
CA LEU A 110 26.33 -8.91 15.56
C LEU A 110 24.82 -9.22 15.50
N ASP A 111 24.43 -10.36 14.93
CA ASP A 111 23.04 -10.82 14.91
C ASP A 111 22.52 -11.08 16.32
N ALA A 112 23.32 -11.73 17.17
CA ALA A 112 22.98 -11.93 18.57
C ALA A 112 22.88 -10.59 19.33
N ALA A 113 23.70 -9.60 18.98
CA ALA A 113 23.60 -8.25 19.54
C ALA A 113 22.32 -7.53 19.11
N LYS A 114 22.00 -7.56 17.80
CA LYS A 114 20.73 -7.01 17.28
C LYS A 114 19.52 -7.68 17.94
N ALA A 115 19.54 -9.01 18.10
CA ALA A 115 18.45 -9.75 18.76
C ALA A 115 18.21 -9.35 20.22
N ARG A 116 19.21 -8.78 20.91
CA ARG A 116 19.02 -8.18 22.24
C ARG A 116 18.37 -6.79 22.15
N VAL A 117 18.72 -6.00 21.14
CA VAL A 117 18.05 -4.72 20.86
C VAL A 117 16.59 -4.93 20.43
N ASP A 118 16.29 -6.01 19.68
CA ASP A 118 14.93 -6.38 19.25
C ASP A 118 13.94 -6.58 20.42
N LYS A 119 14.44 -6.81 21.64
CA LYS A 119 13.62 -7.01 22.85
C LYS A 119 13.33 -5.73 23.62
N LEU A 120 13.86 -4.59 23.16
CA LEU A 120 13.65 -3.29 23.80
C LEU A 120 12.41 -2.62 23.20
N ASP A 121 11.59 -1.98 24.03
CA ASP A 121 10.50 -1.13 23.57
C ASP A 121 11.05 0.18 23.01
N ALA A 122 10.92 0.36 21.70
CA ALA A 122 11.41 1.55 21.01
C ALA A 122 10.37 2.68 21.05
N PRO A 123 10.76 3.91 21.43
CA PRO A 123 9.87 5.07 21.36
C PRO A 123 9.67 5.53 19.91
N ALA A 124 8.64 6.34 19.67
CA ALA A 124 8.31 6.87 18.33
C ALA A 124 9.45 7.67 17.65
N GLY A 125 10.41 8.17 18.45
CA GLY A 125 11.61 8.84 17.94
C GLY A 125 12.69 7.92 17.36
N VAL A 126 12.59 6.60 17.54
CA VAL A 126 13.51 5.60 16.97
C VAL A 126 12.87 4.99 15.73
N ALA A 127 13.53 5.14 14.58
CA ALA A 127 12.99 4.76 13.27
C ALA A 127 13.32 3.31 12.88
N SER A 128 14.53 2.82 13.21
CA SER A 128 14.96 1.46 12.87
C SER A 128 16.25 1.08 13.60
N TRP A 129 16.59 -0.21 13.59
CA TRP A 129 17.93 -0.68 13.92
C TRP A 129 18.31 -1.91 13.07
N ARG A 130 19.59 -2.01 12.70
CA ARG A 130 20.11 -3.11 11.86
C ARG A 130 21.56 -3.45 12.21
N VAL A 131 21.98 -4.67 11.90
CA VAL A 131 23.40 -4.96 11.73
C VAL A 131 23.91 -4.20 10.51
N ASP A 132 25.07 -3.58 10.66
CA ASP A 132 25.75 -2.90 9.57
C ASP A 132 27.16 -3.50 9.41
N PRO A 133 27.41 -4.30 8.35
CA PRO A 133 28.72 -4.88 8.12
C PRO A 133 29.76 -3.81 7.85
N GLU A 134 29.37 -2.65 7.28
CA GLU A 134 30.24 -1.51 6.99
C GLU A 134 30.88 -0.89 8.23
N THR A 135 30.10 -0.68 9.28
CA THR A 135 30.58 -0.16 10.55
C THR A 135 30.90 -1.24 11.58
N ASN A 136 30.67 -2.52 11.24
CA ASN A 136 30.86 -3.70 12.09
C ASN A 136 30.18 -3.56 13.47
N GLY A 137 28.91 -3.12 13.45
CA GLY A 137 28.11 -2.83 14.62
C GLY A 137 26.61 -2.87 14.35
N VAL A 138 25.81 -2.38 15.30
CA VAL A 138 24.37 -2.18 15.14
C VAL A 138 24.11 -0.70 14.92
N VAL A 139 23.54 -0.31 13.78
CA VAL A 139 23.13 1.06 13.53
C VAL A 139 21.70 1.26 13.98
N VAL A 140 21.47 2.19 14.90
CA VAL A 140 20.14 2.66 15.32
C VAL A 140 19.86 3.99 14.63
N SER A 141 18.78 4.05 13.85
CA SER A 141 18.34 5.27 13.16
C SER A 141 17.33 6.02 14.01
N VAL A 142 17.59 7.29 14.30
CA VAL A 142 16.75 8.18 15.09
C VAL A 142 16.12 9.24 14.19
N VAL A 143 14.85 9.54 14.41
CA VAL A 143 14.15 10.60 13.69
C VAL A 143 14.68 11.96 14.15
N ALA A 144 15.15 12.79 13.20
CA ALA A 144 15.89 14.01 13.49
C ALA A 144 15.24 14.95 14.51
N ARG A 145 13.91 15.14 14.42
CA ARG A 145 13.15 16.01 15.33
C ARG A 145 13.04 15.49 16.76
N HIS A 146 13.25 14.19 16.98
CA HIS A 146 13.12 13.52 18.28
C HIS A 146 14.48 13.20 18.91
N ARG A 147 15.59 13.65 18.31
CA ARG A 147 16.95 13.27 18.73
C ARG A 147 17.30 13.66 20.17
N THR A 148 16.64 14.68 20.72
CA THR A 148 16.87 15.21 22.07
C THR A 148 15.84 14.70 23.08
N ASP A 149 14.91 13.85 22.67
CA ASP A 149 13.85 13.36 23.55
C ASP A 149 14.46 12.40 24.60
N ASN A 150 14.03 12.54 25.85
CA ASN A 150 14.53 11.72 26.97
C ASN A 150 14.29 10.22 26.74
N ASP A 151 13.15 9.86 26.14
CA ASP A 151 12.81 8.47 25.82
C ASP A 151 13.76 7.88 24.79
N VAL A 152 14.15 8.68 23.78
CA VAL A 152 15.14 8.27 22.76
C VAL A 152 16.51 8.08 23.41
N SER A 153 16.94 9.00 24.27
CA SER A 153 18.21 8.88 25.01
C SER A 153 18.23 7.61 25.87
N THR A 154 17.15 7.35 26.61
CA THR A 154 16.98 6.15 27.45
C THR A 154 17.04 4.87 26.62
N PHE A 155 16.37 4.83 25.47
CA PHE A 155 16.45 3.69 24.56
C PHE A 155 17.88 3.46 24.06
N LEU A 156 18.58 4.52 23.66
CA LEU A 156 19.96 4.43 23.14
C LEU A 156 20.95 3.94 24.21
N GLU A 157 20.79 4.34 25.46
CA GLU A 157 21.57 3.82 26.58
C GLU A 157 21.37 2.31 26.76
N ARG A 158 20.11 1.86 26.80
CA ARG A 158 19.76 0.43 26.89
C ARG A 158 20.31 -0.36 25.71
N ALA A 159 20.20 0.18 24.50
CA ALA A 159 20.71 -0.46 23.29
C ALA A 159 22.25 -0.59 23.31
N ARG A 160 22.97 0.45 23.76
CA ARG A 160 24.44 0.43 23.91
C ARG A 160 24.93 -0.54 24.98
N ALA A 161 24.12 -0.78 26.01
CA ALA A 161 24.46 -1.76 27.05
C ALA A 161 24.46 -3.21 26.53
N VAL A 162 23.72 -3.49 25.44
CA VAL A 162 23.56 -4.85 24.90
C VAL A 162 24.18 -5.06 23.52
N ALA A 163 24.56 -4.00 22.82
CA ALA A 163 25.09 -4.05 21.46
C ALA A 163 26.11 -2.93 21.16
N PRO A 164 27.04 -3.14 20.21
CA PRO A 164 27.94 -2.10 19.73
C PRO A 164 27.18 -1.10 18.83
N VAL A 165 26.45 -0.17 19.45
CA VAL A 165 25.54 0.73 18.76
C VAL A 165 26.24 1.95 18.17
N ARG A 166 25.96 2.23 16.90
CA ARG A 166 26.20 3.52 16.24
C ARG A 166 24.85 4.19 15.95
N VAL A 167 24.76 5.49 16.21
CA VAL A 167 23.52 6.24 15.95
C VAL A 167 23.60 6.91 14.59
N ALA A 168 22.56 6.73 13.79
CA ALA A 168 22.32 7.45 12.55
C ALA A 168 21.06 8.32 12.72
N THR A 169 20.94 9.35 11.88
CA THR A 169 19.77 10.23 11.87
C THR A 169 19.04 10.08 10.55
N VAL A 170 17.72 9.98 10.60
CA VAL A 170 16.82 10.01 9.43
C VAL A 170 15.88 11.20 9.54
N PRO A 171 15.45 11.80 8.42
CA PRO A 171 14.55 12.95 8.47
C PRO A 171 13.19 12.60 9.09
N GLU A 172 12.68 11.40 8.79
CA GLU A 172 11.36 10.94 9.20
C GLU A 172 11.36 9.45 9.58
N GLY A 173 10.39 9.05 10.39
CA GLY A 173 10.17 7.64 10.73
C GLY A 173 9.36 6.94 9.63
N PRO A 174 9.62 5.65 9.35
CA PRO A 174 8.86 4.91 8.35
C PRO A 174 7.39 4.81 8.74
N ARG A 175 6.51 4.85 7.74
CA ARG A 175 5.07 4.63 7.88
C ARG A 175 4.63 3.58 6.88
N THR A 176 3.61 2.81 7.22
CA THR A 176 2.94 1.97 6.24
C THR A 176 2.26 2.85 5.19
N PHE A 177 2.32 2.45 3.93
CA PHE A 177 1.54 3.10 2.89
C PHE A 177 0.05 2.79 3.09
N ALA A 178 -0.78 3.77 2.71
CA ALA A 178 -2.23 3.70 2.73
C ALA A 178 -2.75 4.41 1.47
N ALA A 179 -4.06 4.54 1.33
CA ALA A 179 -4.69 5.18 0.19
C ALA A 179 -5.57 6.39 0.59
N GLY A 180 -6.02 7.12 -0.43
CA GLY A 180 -7.05 8.13 -0.27
C GLY A 180 -8.43 7.48 -0.11
N THR A 181 -9.33 8.09 0.64
CA THR A 181 -10.74 7.70 0.66
C THR A 181 -11.43 8.23 -0.58
N VAL A 182 -11.76 7.35 -1.52
CA VAL A 182 -12.43 7.71 -2.77
C VAL A 182 -13.89 7.26 -2.70
N GLY A 183 -14.84 8.11 -3.08
CA GLY A 183 -16.25 7.72 -3.15
C GLY A 183 -16.44 6.53 -4.10
N GLY A 184 -17.25 5.55 -3.70
CA GLY A 184 -17.45 4.30 -4.41
C GLY A 184 -16.51 3.16 -4.00
N ASP A 185 -15.34 3.43 -3.40
CA ASP A 185 -14.41 2.38 -2.94
C ASP A 185 -15.04 1.46 -1.90
N PRO A 186 -14.69 0.17 -1.85
CA PRO A 186 -15.13 -0.71 -0.79
C PRO A 186 -14.41 -0.40 0.52
N TYR A 187 -15.15 -0.48 1.62
CA TYR A 187 -14.61 -0.63 2.96
C TYR A 187 -15.31 -1.76 3.70
N TYR A 188 -14.69 -2.21 4.78
CA TYR A 188 -15.14 -3.37 5.54
C TYR A 188 -15.30 -3.08 7.02
N THR A 189 -16.45 -3.49 7.56
CA THR A 189 -16.74 -3.51 9.00
C THR A 189 -17.02 -4.95 9.40
N GLY A 190 -16.04 -5.63 10.00
CA GLY A 190 -16.14 -7.08 10.23
C GLY A 190 -16.26 -7.84 8.89
N ASN A 191 -17.38 -8.53 8.68
CA ASN A 191 -17.70 -9.25 7.44
C ASN A 191 -18.61 -8.47 6.48
N VAL A 192 -19.01 -7.25 6.85
CA VAL A 192 -19.86 -6.38 6.01
C VAL A 192 -18.98 -5.59 5.07
N ARG A 193 -19.30 -5.64 3.77
CA ARG A 193 -18.74 -4.75 2.74
C ARG A 193 -19.75 -3.67 2.41
N CYS A 194 -19.31 -2.42 2.50
CA CYS A 194 -20.05 -1.26 2.01
C CYS A 194 -19.14 -0.41 1.13
N SER A 195 -19.68 0.68 0.60
CA SER A 195 -18.97 1.62 -0.26
C SER A 195 -18.84 2.98 0.42
N ILE A 196 -17.70 3.64 0.22
CA ILE A 196 -17.45 5.00 0.68
C ILE A 196 -18.40 5.95 -0.06
N GLY A 197 -19.05 6.87 0.65
CA GLY A 197 -19.93 7.86 0.05
C GLY A 197 -19.15 9.06 -0.45
N PHE A 198 -18.80 9.97 0.46
CA PHE A 198 -17.98 11.14 0.12
C PHE A 198 -16.96 11.41 1.20
N SER A 199 -15.77 11.82 0.77
CA SER A 199 -14.78 12.38 1.68
C SER A 199 -15.29 13.67 2.32
N VAL A 200 -15.17 13.74 3.63
CA VAL A 200 -15.33 14.96 4.43
C VAL A 200 -14.01 15.23 5.13
N HIS A 201 -13.76 16.45 5.56
CA HIS A 201 -12.55 16.71 6.35
C HIS A 201 -12.52 15.81 7.60
N GLY A 202 -11.45 15.01 7.72
CA GLY A 202 -11.28 14.03 8.80
C GLY A 202 -11.87 12.64 8.56
N GLY A 203 -12.50 12.37 7.41
CA GLY A 203 -13.03 11.03 7.11
C GLY A 203 -13.95 10.93 5.90
N PHE A 204 -15.00 10.12 6.01
CA PHE A 204 -16.00 9.99 4.96
C PHE A 204 -17.40 9.69 5.52
N VAL A 205 -18.42 10.06 4.75
CA VAL A 205 -19.83 9.69 5.01
C VAL A 205 -20.20 8.40 4.28
N THR A 206 -21.12 7.63 4.86
CA THR A 206 -21.61 6.35 4.33
C THR A 206 -23.01 6.06 4.92
N ALA A 207 -23.58 4.89 4.64
CA ALA A 207 -24.89 4.49 5.17
C ALA A 207 -24.78 4.01 6.64
N GLY A 208 -25.84 4.23 7.40
CA GLY A 208 -25.92 3.88 8.83
C GLY A 208 -25.95 2.37 9.06
N HIS A 209 -26.68 1.63 8.22
CA HIS A 209 -26.79 0.17 8.34
C HIS A 209 -25.46 -0.58 8.11
N CYS A 210 -24.42 0.08 7.59
CA CYS A 210 -23.11 -0.50 7.35
C CYS A 210 -22.26 -0.70 8.63
N GLY A 211 -22.61 -0.05 9.73
CA GLY A 211 -21.85 -0.14 10.96
C GLY A 211 -22.42 0.70 12.10
N ARG A 212 -22.14 0.29 13.33
CA ARG A 212 -22.50 1.04 14.54
C ARG A 212 -21.36 1.96 14.97
N ALA A 213 -21.67 3.00 15.75
CA ALA A 213 -20.65 3.83 16.38
C ALA A 213 -19.64 2.97 17.16
N GLY A 214 -18.35 3.28 17.03
CA GLY A 214 -17.23 2.53 17.60
C GLY A 214 -16.74 1.35 16.74
N ALA A 215 -17.43 0.99 15.66
CA ALA A 215 -16.97 -0.11 14.80
C ALA A 215 -15.70 0.26 14.03
N SER A 216 -14.69 -0.61 14.07
CA SER A 216 -13.45 -0.46 13.32
C SER A 216 -13.66 -0.70 11.83
N VAL A 217 -12.95 0.06 11.01
CA VAL A 217 -13.06 0.02 9.56
C VAL A 217 -11.73 -0.35 8.92
N ARG A 218 -11.78 -1.26 7.95
CA ARG A 218 -10.65 -1.59 7.07
C ARG A 218 -10.92 -1.09 5.66
N GLY A 219 -9.86 -0.62 5.00
CA GLY A 219 -9.92 -0.21 3.60
C GLY A 219 -9.98 -1.40 2.64
N TRP A 220 -10.06 -1.09 1.34
CA TRP A 220 -10.10 -2.10 0.28
C TRP A 220 -8.86 -3.01 0.25
N ASP A 221 -7.72 -2.52 0.77
CA ASP A 221 -6.45 -3.24 0.89
C ASP A 221 -6.34 -4.10 2.18
N GLY A 222 -7.38 -4.09 3.02
CA GLY A 222 -7.42 -4.80 4.29
C GLY A 222 -6.68 -4.09 5.45
N SER A 223 -6.03 -2.96 5.21
CA SER A 223 -5.38 -2.17 6.26
C SER A 223 -6.41 -1.47 7.15
N ALA A 224 -6.03 -1.21 8.41
CA ALA A 224 -6.85 -0.39 9.29
C ALA A 224 -7.02 1.01 8.69
N MET A 225 -8.25 1.47 8.53
CA MET A 225 -8.57 2.75 7.90
C MET A 225 -9.14 3.76 8.89
N GLY A 226 -10.05 3.31 9.77
CA GLY A 226 -10.80 4.27 10.59
C GLY A 226 -11.77 3.64 11.57
N THR A 227 -12.70 4.45 12.05
CA THR A 227 -13.73 4.04 13.02
C THR A 227 -15.01 4.84 12.80
N PHE A 228 -16.16 4.18 12.91
CA PHE A 228 -17.47 4.85 12.89
C PHE A 228 -17.61 5.77 14.11
N GLN A 229 -17.76 7.07 13.88
CA GLN A 229 -17.96 8.07 14.93
C GLN A 229 -19.45 8.26 15.26
N GLY A 230 -20.31 8.07 14.26
CA GLY A 230 -21.76 8.14 14.41
C GLY A 230 -22.44 7.29 13.34
N SER A 231 -23.63 6.77 13.68
CA SER A 231 -24.49 6.00 12.79
C SER A 231 -25.94 6.14 13.26
N SER A 232 -26.87 6.36 12.32
CA SER A 232 -28.32 6.40 12.53
C SER A 232 -28.98 5.44 11.53
N PHE A 233 -29.57 4.35 12.05
CA PHE A 233 -30.38 3.37 11.32
C PHE A 233 -31.07 2.42 12.33
N PRO A 234 -32.40 2.19 12.28
CA PRO A 234 -33.38 2.75 11.32
C PRO A 234 -33.78 4.20 11.66
N GLY A 235 -34.81 4.72 10.99
CA GLY A 235 -35.26 6.12 11.08
C GLY A 235 -34.62 6.98 10.00
N ASP A 236 -33.29 7.04 10.02
CA ASP A 236 -32.44 7.55 8.94
C ASP A 236 -31.54 6.42 8.41
N ASP A 237 -30.70 6.69 7.41
CA ASP A 237 -29.65 5.77 6.99
C ASP A 237 -28.34 6.49 6.63
N TYR A 238 -27.67 7.03 7.65
CA TYR A 238 -26.36 7.67 7.49
C TYR A 238 -25.38 7.33 8.61
N ALA A 239 -24.10 7.46 8.29
CA ALA A 239 -22.99 7.38 9.21
C ALA A 239 -21.82 8.28 8.79
N TYR A 240 -20.95 8.54 9.76
CA TYR A 240 -19.66 9.19 9.57
C TYR A 240 -18.55 8.29 10.13
N VAL A 241 -17.52 8.06 9.31
CA VAL A 241 -16.31 7.32 9.67
C VAL A 241 -15.14 8.30 9.68
N SER A 242 -14.48 8.44 10.83
CA SER A 242 -13.19 9.14 10.89
C SER A 242 -12.08 8.25 10.38
N ILE A 243 -11.10 8.80 9.65
CA ILE A 243 -9.95 8.03 9.15
C ILE A 243 -8.64 8.39 9.84
N GLY A 244 -7.72 7.44 9.84
CA GLY A 244 -6.37 7.54 10.41
C GLY A 244 -5.42 6.55 9.74
N HIS A 245 -4.42 6.06 10.48
CA HIS A 245 -3.53 4.98 10.00
C HIS A 245 -2.83 5.26 8.65
N GLY A 246 -2.59 6.52 8.33
CA GLY A 246 -1.95 6.95 7.08
C GLY A 246 -2.92 7.21 5.93
N TRP A 247 -4.21 6.86 6.06
CA TRP A 247 -5.24 7.19 5.07
C TRP A 247 -5.51 8.70 5.04
N TRP A 248 -5.87 9.23 3.88
CA TRP A 248 -6.19 10.64 3.70
C TRP A 248 -7.47 10.83 2.90
N THR A 249 -8.06 12.02 3.01
CA THR A 249 -9.31 12.36 2.30
C THR A 249 -9.01 12.96 0.95
N VAL A 250 -9.78 12.61 -0.09
CA VAL A 250 -9.69 13.23 -1.42
C VAL A 250 -11.08 13.57 -1.98
N PRO A 251 -11.24 14.65 -2.76
CA PRO A 251 -12.53 15.09 -3.30
C PRO A 251 -12.93 14.32 -4.57
N VAL A 252 -12.81 12.99 -4.55
CA VAL A 252 -12.92 12.13 -5.74
C VAL A 252 -13.99 11.05 -5.51
N VAL A 253 -14.74 10.73 -6.56
CA VAL A 253 -15.60 9.55 -6.68
C VAL A 253 -15.11 8.69 -7.84
N LEU A 254 -14.97 7.39 -7.63
CA LEU A 254 -14.53 6.43 -8.63
C LEU A 254 -15.51 6.34 -9.79
N GLY A 255 -14.98 6.52 -11.00
CA GLY A 255 -15.67 6.20 -12.24
C GLY A 255 -15.52 4.73 -12.65
N TRP A 256 -14.70 3.96 -11.91
CA TRP A 256 -14.45 2.52 -12.11
C TRP A 256 -13.96 2.14 -13.52
N GLY A 257 -13.39 3.10 -14.26
CA GLY A 257 -13.02 2.94 -15.66
C GLY A 257 -14.21 2.93 -16.64
N THR A 258 -15.45 2.95 -16.14
CA THR A 258 -16.66 3.20 -16.95
C THR A 258 -16.69 4.66 -17.41
N VAL A 259 -16.31 5.56 -16.51
CA VAL A 259 -16.03 6.97 -16.77
C VAL A 259 -14.72 7.35 -16.07
N PRO A 260 -14.10 8.50 -16.40
CA PRO A 260 -13.03 9.05 -15.57
C PRO A 260 -13.52 9.28 -14.14
N ASP A 261 -12.60 9.27 -13.17
CA ASP A 261 -12.95 9.61 -11.79
C ASP A 261 -13.48 11.05 -11.72
N GLN A 262 -14.50 11.24 -10.90
CA GLN A 262 -15.25 12.50 -10.81
C GLN A 262 -14.79 13.33 -9.62
N LEU A 263 -14.51 14.61 -9.85
CA LEU A 263 -14.23 15.56 -8.77
C LEU A 263 -15.55 16.03 -8.14
N VAL A 264 -15.55 16.14 -6.82
CA VAL A 264 -16.67 16.67 -6.05
C VAL A 264 -16.42 18.16 -5.79
N ARG A 265 -17.35 19.03 -6.20
CA ARG A 265 -17.21 20.49 -6.05
C ARG A 265 -18.19 21.13 -5.09
N GLY A 266 -19.20 20.38 -4.66
CA GLY A 266 -20.19 20.88 -3.72
C GLY A 266 -21.28 19.84 -3.45
N SER A 267 -22.39 20.30 -2.89
CA SER A 267 -23.55 19.49 -2.54
C SER A 267 -24.87 20.21 -2.85
N ALA A 268 -24.90 20.98 -3.95
CA ALA A 268 -26.13 21.57 -4.44
C ALA A 268 -27.11 20.46 -4.86
N GLU A 269 -28.30 20.48 -4.26
CA GLU A 269 -29.27 19.41 -4.38
C GLU A 269 -30.01 19.47 -5.73
N ALA A 270 -30.00 18.36 -6.47
CA ALA A 270 -30.64 18.27 -7.78
C ALA A 270 -32.17 18.10 -7.65
N PRO A 271 -32.99 18.80 -8.45
CA PRO A 271 -34.45 18.64 -8.43
C PRO A 271 -34.91 17.28 -8.96
N VAL A 272 -36.19 16.93 -8.71
CA VAL A 272 -36.82 15.74 -9.32
C VAL A 272 -36.77 15.87 -10.85
N GLY A 273 -36.46 14.75 -11.52
CA GLY A 273 -36.26 14.68 -12.97
C GLY A 273 -34.82 14.88 -13.42
N SER A 274 -33.93 15.41 -12.56
CA SER A 274 -32.51 15.57 -12.89
C SER A 274 -31.82 14.23 -13.14
N SER A 275 -30.83 14.24 -14.02
CA SER A 275 -29.89 13.14 -14.16
C SER A 275 -29.06 12.96 -12.90
N ILE A 276 -28.83 11.71 -12.53
CA ILE A 276 -28.07 11.34 -11.34
C ILE A 276 -27.30 10.05 -11.62
N CYS A 277 -26.08 9.96 -11.10
CA CYS A 277 -25.23 8.79 -11.21
C CYS A 277 -24.81 8.30 -9.83
N ARG A 278 -24.62 7.00 -9.68
CA ARG A 278 -24.16 6.31 -8.48
C ARG A 278 -22.81 5.66 -8.75
N SER A 279 -21.94 5.65 -7.74
CA SER A 279 -20.74 4.82 -7.69
C SER A 279 -20.78 3.89 -6.47
N GLY A 280 -20.57 2.60 -6.67
CA GLY A 280 -20.49 1.62 -5.60
C GLY A 280 -19.57 0.44 -5.94
N SER A 281 -19.11 -0.25 -4.91
CA SER A 281 -18.08 -1.27 -5.06
C SER A 281 -18.56 -2.57 -5.70
N THR A 282 -19.88 -2.82 -5.77
CA THR A 282 -20.45 -4.00 -6.42
C THR A 282 -20.70 -3.75 -7.90
N THR A 283 -21.67 -2.90 -8.22
CA THR A 283 -22.09 -2.72 -9.63
C THR A 283 -21.46 -1.50 -10.29
N LYS A 284 -20.53 -0.82 -9.61
CA LYS A 284 -19.68 0.23 -10.20
C LYS A 284 -20.49 1.49 -10.50
N TRP A 285 -20.42 2.00 -11.74
CA TRP A 285 -20.99 3.28 -12.13
C TRP A 285 -22.29 3.11 -12.91
N HIS A 286 -23.40 3.66 -12.41
CA HIS A 286 -24.70 3.63 -13.09
C HIS A 286 -25.42 4.96 -12.98
N CYS A 287 -26.20 5.30 -14.00
CA CYS A 287 -26.95 6.56 -14.03
C CYS A 287 -28.44 6.34 -14.29
N GLY A 288 -29.23 7.37 -13.98
CA GLY A 288 -30.67 7.37 -14.08
C GLY A 288 -31.22 8.76 -13.77
N ARG A 289 -32.40 8.83 -13.15
CA ARG A 289 -33.05 10.08 -12.79
C ARG A 289 -33.52 10.08 -11.34
N VAL A 290 -33.60 11.27 -10.76
CA VAL A 290 -34.32 11.50 -9.50
C VAL A 290 -35.82 11.39 -9.78
N LEU A 291 -36.51 10.53 -9.04
CA LEU A 291 -37.93 10.22 -9.25
C LEU A 291 -38.84 10.88 -8.20
N ALA A 292 -38.41 10.89 -6.95
CA ALA A 292 -39.15 11.49 -5.84
C ALA A 292 -38.17 11.88 -4.71
N LYS A 293 -38.61 12.80 -3.86
CA LYS A 293 -37.87 13.24 -2.66
C LYS A 293 -38.76 13.10 -1.44
N ASN A 294 -38.14 13.11 -0.26
CA ASN A 294 -38.82 13.02 1.02
C ASN A 294 -39.71 11.75 1.14
N GLU A 295 -39.24 10.63 0.60
CA GLU A 295 -39.97 9.38 0.61
C GLU A 295 -39.68 8.60 1.89
N THR A 296 -40.72 8.01 2.48
CA THR A 296 -40.57 7.05 3.57
C THR A 296 -40.57 5.65 2.99
N VAL A 297 -39.53 4.89 3.27
CA VAL A 297 -39.35 3.52 2.80
C VAL A 297 -39.55 2.56 3.96
N ASN A 298 -40.45 1.59 3.77
CA ASN A 298 -40.63 0.46 4.66
C ASN A 298 -39.96 -0.76 4.02
N TYR A 299 -38.75 -1.10 4.46
CA TYR A 299 -38.00 -2.24 3.97
C TYR A 299 -38.68 -3.57 4.35
N SER A 300 -38.36 -4.63 3.61
CA SER A 300 -39.03 -5.94 3.76
C SER A 300 -38.79 -6.62 5.11
N ASP A 301 -37.76 -6.20 5.86
CA ASP A 301 -37.48 -6.63 7.22
C ASP A 301 -38.25 -5.83 8.29
N GLY A 302 -39.09 -4.87 7.87
CA GLY A 302 -39.86 -3.99 8.74
C GLY A 302 -39.13 -2.71 9.17
N THR A 303 -37.90 -2.49 8.68
CA THR A 303 -37.14 -1.26 8.92
C THR A 303 -37.79 -0.10 8.17
N VAL A 304 -38.10 0.98 8.88
CA VAL A 304 -38.62 2.22 8.28
C VAL A 304 -37.53 3.29 8.27
N VAL A 305 -37.32 3.91 7.12
CA VAL A 305 -36.40 5.04 6.93
C VAL A 305 -37.14 6.19 6.26
N HIS A 306 -36.95 7.40 6.77
CA HIS A 306 -37.66 8.60 6.32
C HIS A 306 -36.79 9.46 5.40
N GLN A 307 -37.45 10.38 4.70
CA GLN A 307 -36.83 11.48 3.96
C GLN A 307 -35.83 11.06 2.86
N LEU A 308 -35.93 9.84 2.35
CA LEU A 308 -35.05 9.34 1.30
C LEU A 308 -35.39 9.97 -0.05
N THR A 309 -34.39 10.01 -0.94
CA THR A 309 -34.60 10.37 -2.34
C THR A 309 -34.58 9.14 -3.21
N LYS A 310 -35.63 8.97 -4.02
CA LYS A 310 -35.82 7.86 -4.93
C LYS A 310 -35.21 8.13 -6.28
N THR A 311 -34.59 7.11 -6.86
CA THR A 311 -33.98 7.18 -8.18
C THR A 311 -34.31 5.96 -9.02
N SER A 312 -34.22 6.11 -10.35
CA SER A 312 -34.30 4.99 -11.29
C SER A 312 -32.97 4.25 -11.47
N VAL A 313 -31.96 4.54 -10.65
CA VAL A 313 -30.64 3.92 -10.74
C VAL A 313 -30.71 2.54 -10.09
N CYS A 314 -30.16 1.51 -10.72
CA CYS A 314 -30.06 0.18 -10.11
C CYS A 314 -28.95 0.13 -9.04
N ALA A 315 -29.05 -0.79 -8.09
CA ALA A 315 -28.00 -1.09 -7.10
C ALA A 315 -28.12 -2.52 -6.57
N GLU A 316 -27.03 -3.04 -6.02
CA GLU A 316 -26.99 -4.37 -5.42
C GLU A 316 -26.22 -4.38 -4.09
N GLY A 317 -26.29 -5.50 -3.35
CA GLY A 317 -25.63 -5.67 -2.06
C GLY A 317 -24.14 -5.32 -2.12
N GLY A 318 -23.70 -4.44 -1.22
CA GLY A 318 -22.33 -3.90 -1.17
C GLY A 318 -22.17 -2.51 -1.81
N ASP A 319 -23.15 -2.03 -2.58
CA ASP A 319 -23.19 -0.64 -3.05
C ASP A 319 -23.65 0.35 -1.97
N SER A 320 -24.28 -0.15 -0.89
CA SER A 320 -24.68 0.62 0.27
C SER A 320 -23.58 1.57 0.75
N GLY A 321 -23.98 2.80 1.07
CA GLY A 321 -23.08 3.89 1.41
C GLY A 321 -22.43 4.60 0.23
N GLY A 322 -22.44 4.01 -0.97
CA GLY A 322 -21.80 4.54 -2.17
C GLY A 322 -22.42 5.86 -2.66
N SER A 323 -21.60 6.66 -3.34
CA SER A 323 -21.89 8.04 -3.75
C SER A 323 -23.04 8.12 -4.76
N PHE A 324 -23.92 9.12 -4.62
CA PHE A 324 -24.77 9.64 -5.69
C PHE A 324 -24.35 11.07 -6.07
N LEU A 325 -24.10 11.32 -7.35
CA LEU A 325 -23.66 12.59 -7.94
C LEU A 325 -24.65 13.08 -8.99
N SER A 326 -24.86 14.40 -9.06
CA SER A 326 -25.46 15.06 -10.21
C SER A 326 -24.49 16.12 -10.72
N GLY A 327 -23.90 15.89 -11.90
CA GLY A 327 -22.70 16.62 -12.32
C GLY A 327 -21.56 16.38 -11.32
N ASP A 328 -21.02 17.46 -10.77
CA ASP A 328 -19.97 17.47 -9.74
C ASP A 328 -20.50 17.73 -8.31
N GLN A 329 -21.82 17.65 -8.13
CA GLN A 329 -22.50 17.92 -6.85
C GLN A 329 -22.87 16.62 -6.14
N ALA A 330 -22.40 16.46 -4.91
CA ALA A 330 -22.76 15.36 -4.02
C ALA A 330 -24.24 15.44 -3.65
N GLN A 331 -24.97 14.34 -3.88
CA GLN A 331 -26.41 14.24 -3.62
C GLN A 331 -26.71 13.41 -2.37
N GLY A 332 -26.05 12.26 -2.21
CA GLY A 332 -26.30 11.38 -1.08
C GLY A 332 -25.57 10.05 -1.11
N VAL A 333 -25.85 9.23 -0.12
CA VAL A 333 -25.27 7.89 0.04
C VAL A 333 -26.33 6.82 -0.15
N THR A 334 -25.98 5.75 -0.85
CA THR A 334 -26.90 4.65 -1.18
C THR A 334 -27.43 3.99 0.08
N SER A 335 -28.76 3.94 0.25
CA SER A 335 -29.40 3.29 1.40
C SER A 335 -29.83 1.86 1.04
N GLY A 336 -30.70 1.73 0.03
CA GLY A 336 -31.14 0.43 -0.44
C GLY A 336 -32.01 0.55 -1.69
N GLY A 337 -32.51 -0.57 -2.18
CA GLY A 337 -33.28 -0.62 -3.42
C GLY A 337 -33.97 -1.95 -3.63
N TRP A 338 -34.66 -2.07 -4.75
CA TRP A 338 -35.19 -3.34 -5.26
C TRP A 338 -34.73 -3.55 -6.70
N GLY A 339 -34.80 -4.80 -7.17
CA GLY A 339 -34.32 -5.17 -8.49
C GLY A 339 -32.82 -5.44 -8.51
N ASN A 340 -32.18 -5.23 -9.67
CA ASN A 340 -30.73 -5.43 -9.88
C ASN A 340 -30.27 -4.69 -11.14
N CYS A 341 -28.95 -4.69 -11.40
CA CYS A 341 -28.41 -4.00 -12.57
C CYS A 341 -28.50 -4.79 -13.88
N GLY A 342 -29.03 -6.02 -13.87
CA GLY A 342 -29.32 -6.81 -15.08
C GLY A 342 -30.74 -6.64 -15.62
N SER A 343 -31.73 -6.44 -14.74
CA SER A 343 -33.17 -6.36 -15.06
C SER A 343 -33.80 -5.01 -14.73
N GLY A 344 -33.03 -4.10 -14.14
CA GLY A 344 -33.51 -2.80 -13.66
C GLY A 344 -33.96 -2.85 -12.21
N GLY A 345 -34.22 -1.68 -11.67
CA GLY A 345 -34.57 -1.49 -10.27
C GLY A 345 -34.63 -0.02 -9.92
N GLU A 346 -35.01 0.25 -8.68
CA GLU A 346 -35.00 1.59 -8.10
C GLU A 346 -34.18 1.58 -6.82
N THR A 347 -33.48 2.67 -6.58
CA THR A 347 -32.59 2.83 -5.43
C THR A 347 -32.91 4.14 -4.73
N TRP A 348 -32.90 4.08 -3.40
CA TRP A 348 -33.02 5.22 -2.52
C TRP A 348 -31.66 5.60 -1.94
N TYR A 349 -31.44 6.90 -1.79
CA TYR A 349 -30.28 7.44 -1.10
C TYR A 349 -30.69 8.38 0.03
N GLN A 350 -29.88 8.38 1.08
CA GLN A 350 -29.93 9.36 2.16
C GLN A 350 -29.25 10.66 1.70
N PRO A 351 -29.93 11.83 1.72
CA PRO A 351 -29.34 13.10 1.29
C PRO A 351 -28.08 13.48 2.06
N VAL A 352 -27.02 13.89 1.35
CA VAL A 352 -25.70 14.17 1.96
C VAL A 352 -25.74 15.37 2.91
N ASN A 353 -26.53 16.40 2.58
CA ASN A 353 -26.60 17.63 3.35
C ASN A 353 -27.13 17.42 4.78
N GLU A 354 -28.00 16.43 4.96
CA GLU A 354 -28.47 16.05 6.30
C GLU A 354 -27.33 15.46 7.15
N ILE A 355 -26.53 14.57 6.56
CA ILE A 355 -25.38 13.94 7.23
C ILE A 355 -24.35 15.02 7.62
N LEU A 356 -24.07 15.94 6.70
CA LEU A 356 -23.15 17.05 6.93
C LEU A 356 -23.63 17.93 8.09
N ASN A 357 -24.90 18.31 8.11
CA ASN A 357 -25.48 19.12 9.17
C ASN A 357 -25.52 18.39 10.51
N ARG A 358 -25.91 17.10 10.53
CA ARG A 358 -26.07 16.29 11.75
C ARG A 358 -24.77 16.16 12.53
N TYR A 359 -23.66 16.03 11.83
CA TYR A 359 -22.33 15.80 12.41
C TYR A 359 -21.40 17.03 12.33
N GLY A 360 -21.87 18.16 11.80
CA GLY A 360 -21.05 19.37 11.63
C GLY A 360 -19.85 19.16 10.68
N LEU A 361 -20.03 18.34 9.65
CA LEU A 361 -18.98 17.96 8.71
C LEU A 361 -18.90 18.92 7.53
N ARG A 362 -17.70 19.06 6.97
CA ARG A 362 -17.47 19.79 5.73
C ARG A 362 -16.98 18.82 4.65
N LEU A 363 -17.70 18.80 3.52
CA LEU A 363 -17.31 18.04 2.35
C LEU A 363 -15.90 18.44 1.89
N HIS A 364 -15.06 17.47 1.56
CA HIS A 364 -13.79 17.76 0.90
C HIS A 364 -14.10 17.99 -0.58
N THR A 365 -13.92 19.21 -1.06
CA THR A 365 -14.18 19.62 -2.44
C THR A 365 -12.90 20.02 -3.17
N ALA A 366 -12.91 19.88 -4.50
CA ALA A 366 -11.80 20.19 -5.40
C ALA A 366 -11.73 21.65 -5.86
#